data_AF-A0A2V7YDB2-F1
#
_entry.id   AF-A0A2V7YDB2-F1
#
_cell.length_a   1.000
_cell.length_b   1.000
_cell.length_c   1.000
_cell.angle_alpha   90.00
_cell.angle_beta   90.00
_cell.angle_gamma   90.00
#
_symmetry.space_group_name_H-M   'P 1'
#
loop_
_entity.id
_entity.type
_entity.pdbx_description
1 polymer ?
#
loop_
_entity_poly.entity_id
_entity_poly.type
_entity_poly.pdbx_seq_one_letter_code
_entity_poly.pdbx_strand_id
1 'polypeptide(L)' 'MDTNLDMASIKAAAKRELHGLDGVEGFGIRDRSLRVYVRDAEAGRRLPRTFHGADVECVVTGDIRAR' A
#
# COMPACT_ATOMS: atom_id res chain seq x y z
N MET A 1 -16.13 0.84 20.35
CA MET A 1 -15.10 1.88 20.11
C MET A 1 -14.91 1.95 18.60
N ASP A 2 -15.55 2.91 17.94
CA ASP A 2 -15.28 3.21 16.53
C ASP A 2 -13.97 3.99 16.48
N THR A 3 -12.86 3.26 16.41
CA THR A 3 -11.56 3.85 16.10
C THR A 3 -11.62 4.29 14.65
N ASN A 4 -12.05 5.52 14.41
CA ASN A 4 -12.11 6.10 13.08
C ASN A 4 -10.67 6.21 12.56
N LEU A 5 -10.25 5.25 11.74
CA LEU A 5 -8.90 5.20 11.18
C LEU A 5 -8.68 6.44 10.31
N ASP A 6 -7.68 7.25 10.66
CA ASP A 6 -7.26 8.36 9.81
C ASP A 6 -6.45 7.83 8.62
N MET A 7 -7.18 7.44 7.58
CA MET A 7 -6.59 6.87 6.37
C MET A 7 -5.62 7.84 5.67
N ALA A 8 -5.80 9.16 5.81
CA ALA A 8 -4.90 10.14 5.22
C ALA A 8 -3.52 10.10 5.89
N SER A 9 -3.51 10.07 7.23
CA SER A 9 -2.28 9.88 8.02
C SER A 9 -1.63 8.52 7.74
N ILE A 10 -2.42 7.45 7.63
CA ILE A 10 -1.92 6.11 7.30
C ILE A 10 -1.24 6.09 5.91
N LYS A 11 -1.85 6.72 4.90
CA LYS A 11 -1.23 6.84 3.56
C LYS A 11 0.06 7.67 3.59
N ALA A 12 0.10 8.75 4.38
CA ALA A 12 1.32 9.55 4.54
C ALA A 12 2.45 8.75 5.21
N ALA A 13 2.13 7.96 6.24
CA ALA A 13 3.06 7.04 6.87
C ALA A 13 3.55 5.97 5.89
N ALA A 14 2.64 5.38 5.10
CA ALA A 14 3.00 4.38 4.08
C ALA A 14 3.96 4.94 3.03
N LYS A 15 3.74 6.17 2.56
CA LYS A 15 4.66 6.87 1.64
C LYS A 15 6.04 7.11 2.25
N ARG A 16 6.15 7.27 3.57
CA ARG A 16 7.44 7.48 4.24
C ARG A 16 8.17 6.17 4.51
N GLU A 17 7.43 5.14 4.93
CA GLU A 17 7.99 3.91 5.48
C GLU A 17 8.13 2.80 4.44
N LEU A 18 7.22 2.74 3.47
CA LEU A 18 7.14 1.63 2.50
C LEU A 18 7.58 2.03 1.08
N HIS A 19 7.70 3.33 0.77
CA HIS A 19 8.08 3.79 -0.58
C HIS A 19 9.50 3.37 -1.00
N GLY A 20 10.38 3.10 -0.04
CA GLY A 20 11.74 2.62 -0.32
C GLY A 20 11.83 1.11 -0.57
N LEU A 21 10.73 0.37 -0.44
CA LEU A 21 10.73 -1.07 -0.73
C LEU A 21 10.76 -1.28 -2.23
N ASP A 22 11.74 -2.07 -2.68
CA ASP A 22 11.86 -2.45 -4.08
C ASP A 22 10.57 -3.10 -4.59
N GLY A 23 10.13 -2.66 -5.77
CA GLY A 23 8.88 -3.10 -6.39
C GLY A 23 7.60 -2.42 -5.89
N VAL A 24 7.66 -1.48 -4.92
CA VAL A 24 6.51 -0.62 -4.59
C VAL A 24 6.46 0.57 -5.54
N GLU A 25 5.31 0.78 -6.17
CA GLU A 25 5.11 1.82 -7.18
C GLU A 25 4.20 2.96 -6.70
N GLY A 26 3.33 2.70 -5.72
CA GLY A 26 2.46 3.75 -5.20
C GLY A 26 1.49 3.31 -4.10
N PHE A 27 0.71 4.28 -3.63
CA PHE A 27 -0.22 4.11 -2.52
C PHE A 27 -1.58 4.73 -2.79
N GLY A 28 -2.64 4.00 -2.50
CA GLY A 28 -4.04 4.41 -2.58
C GLY A 28 -4.80 4.17 -1.28
N ILE A 29 -6.01 4.70 -1.19
CA ILE A 29 -6.96 4.39 -0.13
C ILE A 29 -8.24 3.95 -0.83
N ARG A 30 -8.83 2.85 -0.39
CA ARG A 30 -10.14 2.39 -0.84
C ARG A 30 -10.82 1.63 0.30
N ASP A 31 -12.09 1.90 0.56
CA ASP A 31 -12.91 1.13 1.51
C ASP A 31 -12.22 0.90 2.88
N ARG A 32 -11.64 1.97 3.45
CA ARG A 32 -10.84 1.97 4.72
C ARG A 32 -9.62 1.05 4.73
N SER A 33 -9.17 0.62 3.56
CA SER A 33 -7.95 -0.17 3.36
C SER A 33 -6.87 0.67 2.70
N LEU A 34 -5.61 0.40 3.05
CA LEU A 34 -4.45 0.93 2.36
C LEU A 34 -4.21 0.07 1.11
N ARG A 35 -4.28 0.67 -0.07
CA ARG A 35 -3.84 0.01 -1.31
C ARG A 35 -2.37 0.28 -1.54
N VAL A 36 -1.61 -0.78 -1.79
CA VAL A 36 -0.21 -0.67 -2.20
C VAL A 36 -0.07 -1.25 -3.60
N TYR A 37 0.32 -0.39 -4.53
CA TYR A 37 0.57 -0.76 -5.90
C TYR A 37 2.00 -1.30 -6.00
N VAL A 38 2.15 -2.50 -6.54
CA VAL A 38 3.44 -3.18 -6.65
C VAL A 38 3.65 -3.71 -8.06
N ARG A 39 4.92 -3.74 -8.48
CA ARG A 39 5.33 -4.23 -9.81
C ARG A 39 4.98 -5.71 -10.02
N ASP A 40 5.19 -6.53 -9.00
CA ASP A 40 5.04 -7.98 -9.07
C ASP A 40 4.54 -8.59 -7.74
N ALA A 41 4.17 -9.87 -7.81
CA ALA A 41 3.68 -10.61 -6.66
C ALA A 41 4.75 -10.84 -5.57
N GLU A 42 6.04 -10.79 -5.92
CA GLU A 42 7.13 -10.95 -4.95
C GLU A 42 7.27 -9.71 -4.06
N ALA A 43 7.19 -8.51 -4.64
CA ALA A 43 7.05 -7.25 -3.93
C ALA A 43 5.82 -7.26 -3.01
N GLY A 44 4.68 -7.77 -3.49
CA GLY A 44 3.47 -7.90 -2.69
C GLY A 44 3.62 -8.80 -1.45
N ARG A 45 4.39 -9.89 -1.54
CA ARG A 45 4.64 -10.80 -0.42
C ARG A 45 5.49 -10.19 0.71
N ARG A 46 6.24 -9.14 0.41
CA ARG A 46 7.08 -8.42 1.39
C ARG A 46 6.26 -7.41 2.21
N LEU A 47 5.04 -7.09 1.80
CA LEU A 47 4.19 -6.13 2.48
C LEU A 47 3.47 -6.76 3.69
N PRO A 48 3.29 -6.00 4.77
CA PRO A 48 2.46 -6.46 5.89
C PRO A 48 0.99 -6.57 5.44
N ARG A 49 0.23 -7.48 6.05
CA ARG A 49 -1.22 -7.63 5.80
C ARG A 49 -2.04 -6.48 6.40
N THR A 50 -1.47 -5.80 7.39
CA THR A 50 -2.08 -4.66 8.10
C THR A 50 -1.02 -3.58 8.34
N PHE A 51 -1.37 -2.31 8.20
CA PHE A 51 -0.48 -1.18 8.41
C PHE A 51 -1.19 -0.07 9.20
N HIS A 52 -0.65 0.27 10.37
CA HIS A 52 -1.26 1.24 11.32
C HIS A 52 -2.76 0.96 11.58
N GLY A 53 -3.13 -0.31 11.67
CA GLY A 53 -4.50 -0.75 11.95
C GLY A 53 -5.44 -0.80 10.73
N ALA A 54 -5.00 -0.36 9.54
CA ALA A 54 -5.73 -0.57 8.30
C ALA A 54 -5.32 -1.87 7.60
N ASP A 55 -6.26 -2.53 6.95
CA ASP A 55 -5.95 -3.66 6.06
C ASP A 55 -5.15 -3.20 4.86
N VAL A 56 -4.19 -4.02 4.43
CA VAL A 56 -3.35 -3.76 3.26
C VAL A 56 -3.83 -4.60 2.08
N GLU A 57 -4.34 -3.93 1.06
CA GLU A 57 -4.69 -4.53 -0.21
C GLU A 57 -3.53 -4.34 -1.19
N CYS A 58 -2.92 -5.44 -1.61
CA CYS A 58 -1.85 -5.42 -2.59
C CYS A 58 -2.45 -5.49 -4.00
N VAL A 59 -2.06 -4.55 -4.87
CA VAL A 59 -2.50 -4.47 -6.25
C VAL A 59 -1.29 -4.58 -7.16
N VAL A 60 -1.18 -5.69 -7.90
CA VAL A 60 -0.11 -5.87 -8.89
C VAL A 60 -0.47 -5.06 -10.13
N THR A 61 0.32 -4.04 -10.45
CA THR A 61 0.12 -3.14 -11.61
C THR A 61 0.69 -3.71 -12.91
N GLY A 62 1.60 -4.69 -12.81
CA GLY A 62 2.37 -5.18 -13.95
C GLY A 62 3.48 -4.20 -14.36
N ASP A 63 4.43 -4.63 -15.19
CA ASP A 63 5.50 -3.77 -15.72
C ASP A 63 4.87 -2.69 -16.62
N ILE A 64 4.63 -1.48 -16.08
CA ILE A 64 4.11 -0.34 -16.84
C ILE A 64 5.23 0.15 -17.77
N ARG A 65 5.44 -0.53 -18.89
CA ARG A 65 6.25 -0.03 -19.99
C ARG A 65 5.40 0.96 -20.78
N ALA A 66 5.64 2.26 -20.58
CA ALA A 66 5.14 3.28 -21.49
C ALA A 66 5.59 2.92 -22.92
N ARG A 67 4.64 2.86 -23.85
CA ARG A 67 4.88 2.57 -25.27
C ARG A 67 4.88 3.85 -26.08
#